data_AF-A0A2V6JN63-F1
#
_entry.id   AF-A0A2V6JN63-F1
#
_cell.length_a   1.000
_cell.length_b   1.000
_cell.length_c   1.000
_cell.angle_alpha   90.00
_cell.angle_beta   90.00
_cell.angle_gamma   90.00
#
_symmetry.space_group_name_H-M   'P 1'
#
loop_
_entity.id
_entity.type
_entity.pdbx_description
1 polymer ?
#
loop_
_entity_poly.entity_id
_entity_poly.type
_entity_poly.pdbx_seq_one_letter_code
_entity_poly.pdbx_strand_id
1 'polypeptide(L)'
;PAETPAAATANRKLIRNATVQLEIVSFDDAVQKITAFASEEHGYVATTSSLKQANGKLRGEVVVKVLPENLDRFLQKIRGLGELKNQTLGSEDVTKAYFDTDARLKNARVMEQRLIEMLKT
;
A
#
# COMPACT_ATOMS: atom_id res chain seq x y z
N PRO A 1 30.28 4.71 27.09
CA PRO A 1 28.84 4.57 27.38
C PRO A 1 28.05 4.41 26.08
N ALA A 2 27.55 3.20 25.84
CA ALA A 2 26.77 2.86 24.64
C ALA A 2 25.33 3.38 24.81
N GLU A 3 24.97 4.42 24.05
CA GLU A 3 23.57 4.84 23.94
C GLU A 3 22.80 3.77 23.18
N THR A 4 21.81 3.17 23.84
CA THR A 4 20.90 2.19 23.26
C THR A 4 19.86 2.93 22.42
N PRO A 5 19.81 2.78 21.08
CA PRO A 5 18.80 3.46 20.27
C PRO A 5 17.51 2.62 20.22
N ALA A 6 16.86 2.42 21.37
CA ALA A 6 15.61 1.66 21.45
C ALA A 6 14.35 2.50 21.13
N ALA A 7 14.47 3.82 21.07
CA ALA A 7 13.33 4.73 20.83
C ALA A 7 13.14 5.16 19.35
N ALA A 8 14.10 4.87 18.46
CA ALA A 8 14.08 5.33 17.07
C ALA A 8 13.21 4.48 16.12
N THR A 9 12.55 3.43 16.63
CA THR A 9 11.69 2.52 15.85
C THR A 9 10.21 2.88 15.95
N ALA A 10 9.77 3.56 17.02
CA ALA A 10 8.34 3.78 17.27
C ALA A 10 7.67 4.80 16.33
N ASN A 11 8.45 5.60 15.59
CA ASN A 11 7.91 6.67 14.73
C ASN A 11 8.34 6.56 13.27
N ARG A 12 8.82 5.38 12.84
CA ARG A 12 9.15 5.17 11.43
C ARG A 12 7.88 5.01 10.62
N LYS A 13 7.80 5.72 9.50
CA LYS A 13 6.73 5.58 8.51
C LYS A 13 7.26 4.69 7.40
N LEU A 14 6.90 3.41 7.44
CA LEU A 14 7.32 2.41 6.46
C LEU A 14 6.14 2.07 5.53
N ILE A 15 6.39 2.11 4.23
CA ILE A 15 5.47 1.59 3.21
C ILE A 15 6.00 0.24 2.76
N ARG A 16 5.16 -0.80 2.80
CA ARG A 16 5.51 -2.12 2.29
C ARG A 16 4.81 -2.34 0.95
N ASN A 17 5.59 -2.63 -0.08
CA ASN A 17 5.10 -2.83 -1.44
C ASN A 17 5.40 -4.26 -1.87
N ALA A 18 4.41 -4.95 -2.43
CA ALA A 18 4.58 -6.30 -2.97
C ALA A 18 4.01 -6.37 -4.39
N THR A 19 4.81 -6.92 -5.30
CA THR A 19 4.40 -7.22 -6.67
C THR A 19 4.43 -8.72 -6.86
N VAL A 20 3.29 -9.30 -7.21
CA VAL A 20 3.13 -10.75 -7.36
C VAL A 20 2.61 -11.04 -8.75
N GLN A 21 3.23 -12.00 -9.43
CA GLN A 21 2.76 -12.52 -10.71
C GLN A 21 2.35 -13.97 -10.50
N LEU A 22 1.06 -14.24 -10.73
CA LEU A 22 0.49 -15.58 -10.66
C LEU A 22 -0.08 -15.99 -12.00
N GLU A 23 0.12 -17.25 -12.34
CA GLU A 23 -0.62 -17.93 -13.39
C GLU A 23 -1.84 -18.61 -12.75
N ILE A 24 -3.03 -18.25 -13.23
CA ILE A 24 -4.32 -18.65 -12.68
C ILE A 24 -5.21 -19.22 -13.78
N VAL A 25 -6.11 -20.12 -13.39
CA VAL A 25 -7.04 -20.78 -14.33
C VAL A 25 -8.20 -19.87 -14.72
N SER A 26 -8.74 -19.12 -13.77
CA SER A 26 -9.92 -18.26 -13.93
C SER A 26 -9.68 -16.90 -13.30
N PHE A 27 -9.77 -15.83 -14.09
CA PHE A 27 -9.56 -14.47 -13.62
C PHE A 27 -10.66 -14.01 -12.67
N ASP A 28 -11.92 -14.28 -13.02
CA ASP A 28 -13.07 -13.85 -12.22
C ASP A 28 -13.06 -14.49 -10.83
N ASP A 29 -12.76 -15.79 -10.74
CA ASP A 29 -12.64 -16.50 -9.46
C ASP A 29 -11.46 -15.95 -8.63
N ALA A 30 -10.35 -15.61 -9.28
CA ALA A 30 -9.20 -15.04 -8.59
C ALA A 30 -9.52 -13.66 -8.03
N VAL A 31 -10.17 -12.78 -8.81
CA VAL A 31 -10.56 -11.43 -8.34
C VAL A 31 -11.54 -11.51 -7.17
N GLN A 32 -12.52 -12.41 -7.23
CA GLN A 32 -13.46 -12.61 -6.11
C GLN A 32 -12.74 -13.07 -4.84
N LYS A 33 -11.84 -14.05 -4.94
CA LYS A 33 -11.05 -14.53 -3.79
C LYS A 33 -10.09 -13.47 -3.26
N ILE A 34 -9.41 -12.74 -4.14
CA ILE A 34 -8.53 -11.62 -3.75
C ILE A 34 -9.32 -10.56 -2.99
N THR A 35 -10.53 -10.23 -3.45
CA THR A 35 -11.40 -9.27 -2.79
C THR A 35 -11.82 -9.74 -1.40
N ALA A 36 -12.23 -11.01 -1.27
CA ALA A 36 -12.57 -11.61 0.02
C ALA A 36 -11.39 -11.59 0.99
N PHE A 37 -10.21 -12.02 0.56
CA PHE A 37 -9.00 -11.99 1.38
C PHE A 37 -8.59 -10.56 1.75
N ALA A 38 -8.78 -9.59 0.85
CA ALA A 38 -8.50 -8.20 1.15
C ALA A 38 -9.41 -7.70 2.28
N SER A 39 -10.71 -8.00 2.21
CA SER A 39 -11.67 -7.62 3.25
C SER A 39 -11.40 -8.28 4.60
N GLU A 40 -10.99 -9.55 4.62
CA GLU A 40 -10.59 -10.27 5.84
C GLU A 40 -9.39 -9.62 6.53
N GLU A 41 -8.45 -9.08 5.75
CA GLU A 41 -7.20 -8.47 6.24
C GLU A 41 -7.33 -6.95 6.48
N HIS A 42 -8.57 -6.46 6.61
CA HIS A 42 -8.89 -5.03 6.77
C HIS A 42 -8.33 -4.14 5.65
N GLY A 43 -8.24 -4.68 4.45
CA GLY A 43 -7.85 -3.98 3.23
C GLY A 43 -9.00 -3.82 2.24
N TYR A 44 -8.68 -3.25 1.08
CA TYR A 44 -9.61 -3.05 -0.01
C TYR A 44 -8.92 -3.11 -1.37
N VAL A 45 -9.68 -3.47 -2.40
CA VAL A 45 -9.21 -3.45 -3.78
C VAL A 45 -9.30 -2.01 -4.29
N ALA A 46 -8.16 -1.43 -4.65
CA ALA A 46 -8.06 -0.06 -5.14
C ALA A 46 -8.34 0.02 -6.64
N THR A 47 -7.78 -0.91 -7.41
CA THR A 47 -7.93 -0.95 -8.87
C THR A 47 -7.99 -2.40 -9.31
N THR A 48 -8.86 -2.68 -10.28
CA THR A 48 -8.86 -3.94 -11.04
C THR A 48 -8.91 -3.58 -12.51
N SER A 49 -7.98 -4.10 -13.29
CA SER A 49 -7.96 -3.98 -14.74
C SER A 49 -7.71 -5.34 -15.36
N SER A 50 -8.28 -5.56 -16.53
CA SER A 50 -8.09 -6.79 -17.29
C SER A 50 -7.99 -6.45 -18.77
N LEU A 51 -6.99 -7.02 -19.44
CA LEU A 51 -6.76 -6.85 -20.86
C LEU A 51 -6.73 -8.22 -21.51
N LYS A 52 -7.62 -8.44 -22.49
CA LYS A 52 -7.55 -9.59 -23.36
C LYS A 52 -6.49 -9.33 -24.42
N GLN A 53 -5.45 -10.15 -24.44
CA GLN A 53 -4.36 -10.03 -25.39
C GLN A 53 -4.75 -10.63 -26.75
N ALA A 54 -4.05 -10.22 -27.81
CA ALA A 54 -4.30 -10.70 -29.18
C ALA A 54 -4.12 -12.23 -29.34
N ASN A 55 -3.33 -12.85 -28.47
CA ASN A 55 -3.14 -14.31 -28.39
C ASN A 55 -4.29 -15.04 -27.67
N GLY A 56 -5.37 -14.34 -27.30
CA GLY A 56 -6.51 -14.89 -26.58
C GLY A 56 -6.31 -15.04 -25.07
N LYS A 57 -5.11 -14.79 -24.53
CA LYS A 57 -4.84 -14.85 -23.08
C LYS A 57 -5.39 -13.60 -22.39
N LEU A 58 -5.96 -13.79 -21.20
CA LEU A 58 -6.41 -12.70 -20.35
C LEU A 58 -5.30 -12.33 -19.38
N ARG A 59 -4.89 -11.06 -19.36
CA ARG A 59 -3.95 -10.54 -18.37
C ARG A 59 -4.70 -9.58 -17.45
N GLY A 60 -4.68 -9.87 -16.16
CA GLY A 60 -5.26 -9.02 -15.13
C GLY A 60 -4.20 -8.28 -14.31
N GLU A 61 -4.54 -7.09 -13.85
CA GLU A 61 -3.80 -6.36 -12.83
C GLU A 61 -4.76 -5.95 -11.72
N VAL A 62 -4.43 -6.30 -10.48
CA VAL A 62 -5.22 -5.99 -9.30
C VAL A 62 -4.32 -5.30 -8.29
N VAL A 63 -4.71 -4.09 -7.91
CA VAL A 63 -4.04 -3.30 -6.88
C VAL A 63 -4.86 -3.37 -5.61
N VAL A 64 -4.27 -3.92 -4.54
CA VAL A 64 -4.92 -4.07 -3.25
C VAL A 64 -4.15 -3.27 -2.21
N LYS A 65 -4.88 -2.54 -1.37
CA LYS A 65 -4.33 -1.81 -0.23
C LYS A 65 -4.69 -2.55 1.05
N VAL A 66 -3.68 -2.92 1.81
CA VAL A 66 -3.79 -3.62 3.11
C VAL A 66 -2.91 -2.92 4.13
N LEU A 67 -3.19 -3.15 5.41
CA LEU A 67 -2.30 -2.69 6.48
C LEU A 67 -0.92 -3.38 6.37
N PRO A 68 0.20 -2.68 6.67
CA PRO A 68 1.54 -3.24 6.55
C PRO A 68 1.77 -4.54 7.35
N GLU A 69 1.06 -4.67 8.48
CA GLU A 69 1.09 -5.81 9.40
C GLU A 69 0.42 -7.06 8.81
N ASN A 70 -0.58 -6.84 7.95
CA ASN A 70 -1.39 -7.92 7.35
C ASN A 70 -0.88 -8.35 5.97
N LEU A 71 0.09 -7.62 5.39
CA LEU A 71 0.61 -7.89 4.06
C LEU A 71 1.15 -9.31 3.91
N ASP A 72 1.92 -9.80 4.88
CA ASP A 72 2.53 -11.14 4.77
C ASP A 72 1.46 -12.24 4.81
N ARG A 73 0.42 -12.09 5.65
CA ARG A 73 -0.72 -13.01 5.74
C ARG A 73 -1.54 -13.01 4.45
N PHE A 74 -1.78 -11.82 3.89
CA PHE A 74 -2.46 -11.64 2.62
C PHE A 74 -1.69 -12.30 1.46
N LEU A 75 -0.37 -12.12 1.40
CA LEU A 75 0.49 -12.75 0.39
C LEU A 75 0.47 -14.28 0.48
N GLN A 76 0.46 -14.85 1.69
CA GLN A 76 0.33 -16.30 1.87
C GLN A 76 -0.99 -16.84 1.31
N LYS A 77 -2.11 -16.14 1.53
CA LYS A 77 -3.41 -16.53 0.97
C LYS A 77 -3.42 -16.48 -0.56
N ILE A 78 -2.84 -15.43 -1.15
CA ILE A 78 -2.79 -15.28 -2.62
C ILE A 78 -1.96 -16.37 -3.29
N ARG A 79 -0.86 -16.83 -2.68
CA ARG A 79 -0.04 -17.91 -3.23
C ARG A 79 -0.82 -19.21 -3.47
N GLY A 80 -1.92 -19.43 -2.77
CA GLY A 80 -2.79 -20.60 -2.97
C GLY A 80 -3.77 -20.48 -4.15
N LEU A 81 -3.85 -19.32 -4.81
CA LEU A 81 -4.80 -19.08 -5.91
C LEU A 81 -4.31 -19.60 -7.26
N GLY A 82 -3.01 -19.83 -7.41
CA GLY A 82 -2.41 -20.24 -8.67
C GLY A 82 -0.93 -20.54 -8.55
N GLU A 83 -0.27 -20.68 -9.68
CA GLU A 83 1.17 -20.93 -9.72
C GLU A 83 1.93 -19.59 -9.62
N LEU A 84 2.76 -19.47 -8.59
CA LEU A 84 3.58 -18.27 -8.38
C LEU A 84 4.73 -18.24 -9.40
N LYS A 85 4.68 -17.30 -10.35
CA LYS A 85 5.77 -17.10 -11.32
C LYS A 85 6.85 -16.17 -10.79
N ASN A 86 6.45 -15.09 -10.12
CA ASN A 86 7.39 -14.13 -9.56
C ASN A 86 6.78 -13.43 -8.35
N GLN A 87 7.63 -13.11 -7.37
CA GLN A 87 7.27 -12.28 -6.23
C GLN A 87 8.41 -11.34 -5.88
N THR A 88 8.10 -10.06 -5.82
CA THR A 88 9.01 -9.03 -5.29
C THR A 88 8.35 -8.38 -4.09
N LEU A 89 9.10 -8.26 -3.00
CA LEU A 89 8.69 -7.58 -1.77
C LEU A 89 9.73 -6.52 -1.45
N GLY A 90 9.26 -5.28 -1.28
CA GLY A 90 10.07 -4.13 -0.92
C GLY A 90 9.49 -3.42 0.30
N SER A 91 10.34 -2.67 0.99
CA SER A 91 9.92 -1.76 2.04
C SER A 91 10.63 -0.44 1.85
N GLU A 92 9.88 0.64 1.93
CA GLU A 92 10.34 2.00 1.73
C GLU A 92 10.14 2.79 3.01
N ASP A 93 11.20 3.44 3.51
CA ASP A 93 11.14 4.33 4.66
C ASP A 93 10.83 5.76 4.21
N VAL A 94 9.59 6.19 4.48
CA VAL A 94 9.07 7.52 4.14
C VAL A 94 9.00 8.43 5.37
N THR A 95 9.68 8.10 6.47
CA THR A 95 9.67 8.88 7.71
C THR A 95 10.04 10.34 7.47
N LYS A 96 11.12 10.57 6.71
CA LYS A 96 11.59 11.93 6.39
C LYS A 96 10.56 12.70 5.55
N ALA A 97 10.01 12.08 4.51
CA ALA A 97 9.03 12.71 3.63
C ALA A 97 7.72 13.05 4.36
N TYR A 98 7.29 12.17 5.28
CA TYR A 98 6.14 12.40 6.13
C TYR A 98 6.31 13.64 7.01
N PHE A 99 7.41 13.74 7.77
CA PHE A 99 7.64 14.88 8.65
C PHE A 99 7.90 16.19 7.90
N ASP A 100 8.54 16.16 6.72
CA ASP A 100 8.68 17.35 5.88
C ASP A 100 7.31 17.86 5.41
N THR A 101 6.42 16.94 4.98
CA THR A 101 5.06 17.30 4.54
C THR A 101 4.22 17.86 5.70
N ASP A 102 4.30 17.24 6.88
CA ASP A 102 3.59 17.71 8.08
C ASP A 102 4.06 19.11 8.51
N ALA A 103 5.37 19.36 8.50
CA ALA A 103 5.93 20.68 8.80
C ALA A 103 5.45 21.74 7.79
N ARG A 104 5.43 21.43 6.48
CA ARG A 104 4.90 22.33 5.45
C ARG A 104 3.42 22.62 5.64
N LEU A 105 2.62 21.60 5.96
CA LEU A 105 1.19 21.75 6.22
C LEU A 105 0.94 22.66 7.44
N LYS A 106 1.71 22.46 8.51
CA LYS A 106 1.64 23.30 9.70
C LYS A 106 1.98 24.76 9.38
N ASN A 107 3.04 25.00 8.61
CA ASN A 107 3.43 26.35 8.21
C ASN A 107 2.36 27.02 7.33
N ALA A 108 1.77 26.28 6.38
CA ALA A 108 0.69 26.79 5.54
C ALA A 108 -0.54 27.20 6.36
N ARG A 109 -0.94 26.39 7.35
CA ARG A 109 -2.05 26.70 8.28
C ARG A 109 -1.78 27.93 9.15
N VAL A 110 -0.55 28.10 9.64
CA VAL A 110 -0.17 29.29 10.42
C VAL A 110 -0.23 30.54 9.53
N MET A 111 0.22 30.45 8.28
CA MET A 111 0.15 31.56 7.34
C MET A 111 -1.29 31.92 6.99
N GLU A 112 -2.15 30.92 6.76
CA GLU A 112 -3.59 31.09 6.55
C GLU A 112 -4.24 31.82 7.73
N GLN A 113 -3.97 31.40 8.97
CA GLN A 113 -4.52 32.04 10.17
C GLN A 113 -4.09 33.52 10.26
N ARG A 114 -2.81 33.83 10.03
CA ARG A 114 -2.34 35.22 10.02
C ARG A 114 -3.02 36.07 8.95
N LEU A 115 -3.22 35.52 7.75
CA LEU A 115 -3.94 36.20 6.68
C LEU A 115 -5.40 36.50 7.07
N ILE A 116 -6.09 35.53 7.69
CA ILE A 116 -7.46 35.71 8.17
C ILE A 116 -7.52 36.79 9.27
N GLU A 117 -6.57 36.83 10.19
CA GLU A 117 -6.48 37.87 11.22
C GLU A 117 -6.32 39.27 10.62
N MET A 118 -5.45 39.42 9.62
CA MET A 118 -5.27 40.69 8.91
C MET A 118 -6.54 41.17 8.18
N LEU A 119 -7.39 40.26 7.69
CA LEU A 119 -8.64 40.60 7.00
C LEU A 119 -9.81 40.95 7.95
N LYS A 120 -9.73 40.55 9.22
CA LYS A 120 -10.74 40.85 10.24
C LYS A 120 -10.51 42.20 10.94
N THR A 121 -9.36 42.81 10.68
CA THR A 121 -8.96 44.12 11.20
C THR A 121 -9.28 45.19 10.17
#